data_AF-A0A1X0DH00-F1
#
_entry.id   AF-A0A1X0DH00-F1
#
_cell.length_a   1.000
_cell.length_b   1.000
_cell.length_c   1.000
_cell.angle_alpha   90.00
_cell.angle_beta   90.00
_cell.angle_gamma   90.00
#
_symmetry.space_group_name_H-M   'P 1'
#
loop_
_entity.id
_entity.type
_entity.pdbx_description
1 polymer ?
#
loop_
_entity_poly.entity_id
_entity_poly.type
_entity_poly.pdbx_seq_one_letter_code
_entity_poly.pdbx_strand_id
1 'polypeptide(L)'
;MADFQQTQWGPTTGSLATLAVAGAALLTAAVMLVTDLPGRVLLVTAGTGIVLFACFTWRARPKLAITDDGLALRGWFRTFIVTRADLALLRITEFRRLGRSQRMLELETTDDQLRVFTRWDLGVDPLEVLDALTAAGYSAPRH
;
A
#
# COMPACT_ATOMS: atom_id res chain seq x y z
N MET A 1 -23.59 18.44 -12.20
CA MET A 1 -22.19 18.33 -11.76
C MET A 1 -22.09 16.94 -11.17
N ALA A 2 -21.51 15.98 -11.88
CA ALA A 2 -21.44 14.60 -11.42
C ALA A 2 -20.34 14.52 -10.37
N ASP A 3 -20.70 14.19 -9.13
CA ASP A 3 -19.73 13.92 -8.07
C ASP A 3 -19.00 12.62 -8.43
N PHE A 4 -17.81 12.71 -9.02
CA PHE A 4 -16.94 11.56 -9.14
C PHE A 4 -16.56 11.14 -7.71
N GLN A 5 -17.12 10.04 -7.24
CA GLN A 5 -16.77 9.45 -5.95
C GLN A 5 -15.27 9.17 -5.95
N GLN A 6 -14.52 9.94 -5.16
CA GLN A 6 -13.07 9.80 -5.00
C GLN A 6 -12.79 8.54 -4.20
N THR A 7 -12.72 7.40 -4.89
CA THR A 7 -12.48 6.10 -4.27
C THR A 7 -10.98 5.90 -4.09
N GLN A 8 -10.57 5.62 -2.85
CA GLN A 8 -9.18 5.39 -2.48
C GLN A 8 -9.03 4.00 -1.86
N TRP A 9 -7.97 3.30 -2.27
CA TRP A 9 -7.58 1.99 -1.76
C TRP A 9 -6.17 2.05 -1.17
N GLY A 10 -5.99 1.38 -0.04
CA GLY A 10 -4.76 1.41 0.72
C GLY A 10 -4.73 0.32 1.80
N PRO A 11 -3.55 0.05 2.36
CA PRO A 11 -3.39 -1.00 3.37
C PRO A 11 -4.29 -0.75 4.57
N THR A 12 -4.84 -1.82 5.15
CA THR A 12 -5.70 -1.75 6.34
C THR A 12 -4.93 -1.18 7.54
N THR A 13 -5.36 -0.01 7.99
CA THR A 13 -4.72 0.83 9.03
C THR A 13 -4.55 0.13 10.39
N GLY A 14 -5.25 -0.98 10.63
CA GLY A 14 -5.31 -1.66 11.93
C GLY A 14 -4.01 -2.31 12.41
N SER A 15 -3.13 -2.77 11.51
CA SER A 15 -1.87 -3.41 11.90
C SER A 15 -0.75 -2.41 12.24
N LEU A 16 -0.82 -1.20 11.70
CA LEU A 16 0.17 -0.15 11.91
C LEU A 16 0.07 0.53 13.27
N ALA A 17 -1.15 0.75 13.75
CA ALA A 17 -1.39 1.36 15.05
C ALA A 17 -0.77 0.50 16.18
N THR A 18 -0.94 -0.81 16.09
CA THR A 18 -0.40 -1.77 17.07
C THR A 18 1.13 -1.81 17.06
N LEU A 19 1.77 -1.75 15.89
CA LEU A 19 3.23 -1.78 15.79
C LEU A 19 3.87 -0.47 16.28
N ALA A 20 3.24 0.67 16.00
CA ALA A 20 3.68 1.97 16.50
C ALA A 20 3.59 2.05 18.03
N VAL A 21 2.49 1.55 18.61
CA VAL A 21 2.32 1.46 20.07
C VAL A 21 3.36 0.52 20.70
N ALA A 22 3.62 -0.63 20.09
CA ALA A 22 4.65 -1.56 20.57
C ALA A 22 6.07 -0.96 20.52
N GLY A 23 6.42 -0.25 19.44
CA GLY A 23 7.71 0.45 19.32
C GLY A 23 7.87 1.57 20.36
N ALA A 24 6.82 2.35 20.60
CA ALA A 24 6.81 3.38 21.63
C ALA A 24 6.92 2.80 23.05
N ALA A 25 6.23 1.69 23.32
CA ALA A 25 6.32 0.99 24.60
C ALA A 25 7.74 0.45 24.86
N LEU A 26 8.39 -0.12 23.84
CA LEU A 26 9.78 -0.57 23.92
C LEU A 26 10.77 0.58 24.18
N LEU A 27 10.63 1.70 23.47
CA LEU A 27 11.46 2.88 23.71
C LEU A 27 11.24 3.49 25.10
N THR A 28 10.00 3.50 25.58
CA THR A 28 9.67 3.97 26.92
C THR A 28 10.28 3.06 27.99
N ALA A 29 10.20 1.74 27.80
CA ALA A 29 10.82 0.77 28.69
C ALA A 29 12.35 0.87 28.70
N ALA A 30 12.98 1.16 27.56
CA ALA A 30 14.44 1.39 27.46
C ALA A 30 14.92 2.50 28.38
N VAL A 31 14.16 3.60 28.42
CA VAL A 31 14.54 4.81 29.16
C VAL A 31 14.17 4.70 30.63
N MET A 32 13.03 4.07 30.95
CA MET A 32 12.49 4.05 32.31
C MET A 32 12.97 2.87 33.16
N LEU A 33 13.31 1.72 32.55
CA LEU A 33 13.63 0.49 33.28
C LEU A 33 15.11 0.08 33.21
N VAL A 34 15.90 0.60 32.27
CA VAL A 34 17.30 0.17 32.07
C VAL A 34 18.28 1.21 32.60
N THR A 35 19.03 0.84 33.64
CA THR A 35 19.94 1.74 34.37
C THR A 35 21.40 1.61 33.93
N ASP A 36 21.79 0.47 33.35
CA ASP A 36 23.13 0.23 32.83
C ASP A 36 23.30 0.76 31.39
N LEU A 37 24.48 1.33 31.12
CA LEU A 37 24.82 1.93 29.82
C LEU A 37 24.68 0.93 28.64
N PRO A 38 25.16 -0.34 28.73
CA PRO A 38 25.08 -1.29 27.62
C PRO A 38 23.64 -1.67 27.26
N GLY A 39 22.80 -2.01 28.25
CA GLY A 39 21.41 -2.38 28.04
C GLY A 39 20.61 -1.25 27.41
N ARG A 40 20.86 0.00 27.83
CA ARG A 40 20.16 1.17 27.29
C ARG A 40 20.49 1.42 25.81
N VAL A 41 21.76 1.26 25.42
CA VAL A 41 22.18 1.42 24.01
C VAL A 41 21.51 0.37 23.11
N LEU A 42 21.46 -0.89 23.56
CA LEU A 42 20.82 -1.97 22.80
C LEU A 42 19.32 -1.71 22.59
N LEU A 43 18.61 -1.30 23.65
CA LEU A 43 17.16 -1.12 23.61
C LEU A 43 16.75 0.14 22.84
N VAL A 44 17.53 1.22 22.92
CA VAL A 44 17.35 2.40 22.07
C VAL A 44 17.57 2.07 20.60
N THR A 45 18.60 1.27 20.27
CA THR A 45 18.87 0.85 18.89
C THR A 45 17.74 -0.02 18.33
N ALA A 46 17.29 -1.01 19.11
CA ALA A 46 16.17 -1.86 18.74
C ALA A 46 14.87 -1.06 18.56
N GLY A 47 14.54 -0.17 19.50
CA GLY A 47 13.36 0.68 19.41
C GLY A 47 13.42 1.65 18.22
N THR A 48 14.59 2.22 17.94
CA THR A 48 14.80 3.06 16.75
C THR A 48 14.60 2.26 15.47
N GLY A 49 15.14 1.04 15.39
CA GLY A 49 14.93 0.14 14.26
C GLY A 49 13.45 -0.16 14.01
N ILE A 50 12.68 -0.42 15.08
CA ILE A 50 11.24 -0.67 14.99
C ILE A 50 10.49 0.59 14.54
N VAL A 51 10.82 1.77 15.09
CA VAL A 51 10.19 3.03 14.69
C VAL A 51 10.50 3.37 13.24
N LEU A 52 11.76 3.22 12.81
CA LEU A 52 12.15 3.42 11.41
C LEU A 52 11.42 2.43 10.49
N PHE A 53 11.39 1.15 10.84
CA PHE A 53 10.67 0.12 10.08
C PHE A 53 9.18 0.42 9.97
N ALA A 54 8.54 0.83 11.08
CA ALA A 54 7.15 1.23 11.11
C ALA A 54 6.91 2.49 10.25
N CYS A 55 7.80 3.49 10.31
CA CYS A 55 7.70 4.71 9.51
C CYS A 55 7.92 4.43 8.01
N PHE A 56 8.86 3.55 7.67
CA PHE A 56 9.08 3.05 6.31
C PHE A 56 7.88 2.28 5.78
N THR A 57 7.24 1.47 6.63
CA THR A 57 6.01 0.75 6.27
C THR A 57 4.80 1.69 6.17
N TRP A 58 4.73 2.73 7.02
CA TRP A 58 3.69 3.76 7.05
C TRP A 58 3.70 4.63 5.79
N ARG A 59 4.87 4.89 5.20
CA ARG A 59 4.97 5.79 4.05
C ARG A 59 4.17 5.29 2.82
N ALA A 60 3.67 4.05 2.85
CA ALA A 60 2.57 3.55 2.03
C ALA A 60 1.19 4.10 2.45
N ARG A 61 0.98 5.40 2.25
CA ARG A 61 -0.35 6.03 2.13
C ARG A 61 -1.12 5.43 0.92
N PRO A 62 -2.46 5.59 0.81
CA PRO A 62 -3.29 4.94 -0.23
C PRO A 62 -2.59 4.88 -1.58
N LYS A 63 -2.35 3.65 -2.04
CA LYS A 63 -1.50 3.38 -3.20
C LYS A 63 -2.23 3.61 -4.52
N LEU A 64 -3.55 3.58 -4.48
CA LEU A 64 -4.41 3.70 -5.65
C LEU A 64 -5.63 4.56 -5.32
N ALA A 65 -5.85 5.63 -6.07
CA ALA A 65 -7.04 6.46 -5.94
C ALA A 65 -7.54 6.91 -7.31
N ILE A 66 -8.86 6.91 -7.48
CA ILE A 66 -9.49 7.55 -8.63
C ILE A 66 -9.60 9.04 -8.31
N THR A 67 -9.07 9.88 -9.20
CA THR A 67 -9.07 11.35 -9.10
C THR A 67 -9.63 11.94 -10.38
N ASP A 68 -10.02 13.23 -10.35
CA ASP A 68 -10.55 13.92 -11.53
C ASP A 68 -9.55 13.97 -12.69
N ASP A 69 -8.25 14.11 -12.39
CA ASP A 69 -7.18 14.12 -13.38
C ASP A 69 -6.82 12.73 -13.93
N GLY A 70 -7.22 11.65 -13.25
CA GLY A 70 -6.84 10.29 -13.60
C GLY A 70 -6.61 9.38 -12.39
N LEU A 71 -5.96 8.24 -12.64
CA LEU A 71 -5.68 7.23 -11.63
C LEU A 71 -4.38 7.59 -10.90
N ALA A 72 -4.49 8.05 -9.67
CA ALA A 72 -3.35 8.40 -8.84
C ALA A 72 -2.74 7.13 -8.24
N LEU A 73 -1.51 6.82 -8.68
CA LEU A 73 -0.68 5.73 -8.21
C LEU A 73 0.41 6.30 -7.30
N ARG A 74 0.34 6.04 -6.01
CA ARG A 74 1.36 6.50 -5.06
C ARG A 74 2.55 5.55 -5.11
N GLY A 75 3.64 6.00 -5.72
CA GLY A 75 4.95 5.39 -5.59
C GLY A 75 5.64 5.78 -4.29
N TRP A 76 6.80 5.19 -4.03
CA TRP A 76 7.56 5.39 -2.80
C TRP A 76 8.00 6.84 -2.56
N PHE A 77 8.38 7.52 -3.65
CA PHE A 77 8.87 8.92 -3.62
C PHE A 77 8.00 9.90 -4.39
N ARG A 78 7.18 9.44 -5.34
CA ARG A 78 6.33 10.28 -6.20
C ARG A 78 4.95 9.67 -6.36
N THR A 79 3.94 10.53 -6.48
CA THR A 79 2.64 10.15 -7.05
C THR A 79 2.75 10.25 -8.57
N PHE A 80 2.25 9.23 -9.25
CA PHE A 80 2.10 9.21 -10.70
C PHE A 80 0.61 9.25 -11.00
N ILE A 81 0.19 10.10 -11.93
CA ILE A 81 -1.19 10.13 -12.41
C ILE A 81 -1.17 9.41 -13.75
N VAL A 82 -1.95 8.33 -13.84
CA VAL A 82 -2.12 7.58 -15.08
C VAL A 82 -3.49 7.94 -15.64
N THR A 83 -3.50 8.57 -16.81
CA THR A 83 -4.77 8.87 -17.49
C THR A 83 -5.33 7.59 -18.12
N ARG A 84 -6.57 7.65 -18.60
CA ARG A 84 -7.18 6.52 -19.30
C ARG A 84 -6.45 6.19 -20.60
N ALA A 85 -5.89 7.19 -21.27
CA ALA A 85 -5.17 7.01 -22.53
C ALA A 85 -3.79 6.36 -22.33
N ASP A 86 -3.20 6.55 -21.15
CA ASP A 86 -1.89 6.00 -20.80
C ASP A 86 -1.99 4.59 -20.21
N LEU A 87 -3.21 4.04 -20.08
CA LEU A 87 -3.48 2.74 -19.48
C LEU A 87 -3.51 1.69 -20.59
N ALA A 88 -2.41 0.96 -20.72
CA ALA A 88 -2.25 -0.05 -21.75
C ALA A 88 -2.92 -1.37 -21.37
N LEU A 89 -2.83 -1.79 -20.10
CA LEU A 89 -3.39 -3.05 -19.63
C LEU A 89 -3.82 -2.97 -18.18
N LEU A 90 -4.93 -3.63 -17.86
CA LEU A 90 -5.44 -3.77 -16.50
C LEU A 90 -5.97 -5.20 -16.34
N ARG A 91 -5.34 -6.04 -15.52
CA ARG A 91 -5.76 -7.45 -15.38
C ARG A 91 -5.63 -7.98 -13.96
N ILE A 92 -6.30 -9.09 -13.70
CA ILE A 92 -6.09 -9.89 -12.50
C ILE A 92 -5.22 -11.09 -12.84
N THR A 93 -4.13 -11.27 -12.10
CA THR A 93 -3.32 -12.49 -12.13
C THR A 93 -3.60 -13.29 -10.85
N GLU A 94 -3.93 -14.57 -11.01
CA GLU A 94 -4.21 -15.47 -9.89
C GLU A 94 -3.10 -16.51 -9.73
N PHE A 95 -2.50 -16.58 -8.53
CA PHE A 95 -1.52 -17.57 -8.15
C PHE A 95 -2.11 -18.53 -7.11
N ARG A 96 -2.08 -19.83 -7.38
CA ARG A 96 -2.47 -20.86 -6.41
C ARG A 96 -1.22 -21.42 -5.73
N ARG A 97 -1.05 -21.17 -4.42
CA ARG A 97 0.00 -21.78 -3.59
C ARG A 97 -0.62 -22.47 -2.37
N LEU A 98 -0.28 -23.75 -2.17
CA LEU A 98 -0.68 -24.54 -0.99
C LEU A 98 -2.21 -24.49 -0.70
N GLY A 99 -3.02 -24.60 -1.75
CA GLY A 99 -4.48 -24.51 -1.63
C GLY A 99 -5.05 -23.11 -1.34
N ARG A 100 -4.20 -22.09 -1.24
CA ARG A 100 -4.62 -20.68 -1.16
C ARG A 100 -4.47 -20.01 -2.51
N SER A 101 -5.54 -19.36 -2.97
CA SER A 101 -5.51 -18.48 -4.12
C SER A 101 -5.07 -17.08 -3.68
N GLN A 102 -4.12 -16.50 -4.42
CA GLN A 102 -3.63 -15.13 -4.25
C GLN A 102 -3.90 -14.39 -5.55
N ARG A 103 -4.77 -13.38 -5.50
CA ARG A 103 -5.04 -12.49 -6.63
C ARG A 103 -4.17 -11.25 -6.55
N MET A 104 -3.76 -10.77 -7.71
CA MET A 104 -2.98 -9.56 -7.88
C MET A 104 -3.61 -8.73 -9.00
N LEU A 105 -3.72 -7.42 -8.81
CA LEU A 105 -4.10 -6.46 -9.84
C LEU A 105 -2.84 -5.97 -10.53
N GLU A 106 -2.75 -6.19 -11.83
CA GLU A 106 -1.67 -5.71 -12.68
C GLU A 106 -2.16 -4.55 -13.52
N LEU A 107 -1.40 -3.46 -13.52
CA LEU A 107 -1.63 -2.27 -14.31
C LEU A 107 -0.37 -1.98 -15.13
N GLU A 108 -0.53 -1.90 -16.44
CA GLU A 108 0.53 -1.56 -17.38
C GLU A 108 0.19 -0.24 -18.04
N THR A 109 1.17 0.65 -18.13
CA THR A 109 1.03 1.90 -18.86
C THR A 109 1.59 1.77 -20.27
N THR A 110 1.21 2.67 -21.17
CA THR A 110 1.74 2.73 -22.55
C THR A 110 3.27 2.92 -22.60
N ASP A 111 3.87 3.44 -21.53
CA ASP A 111 5.33 3.52 -21.34
C ASP A 111 5.97 2.21 -20.79
N ASP A 112 5.34 1.05 -21.00
CA ASP A 112 5.77 -0.29 -20.52
C ASP A 112 6.02 -0.38 -19.00
N GLN A 113 5.37 0.47 -18.19
CA GLN A 113 5.50 0.41 -16.74
C GLN A 113 4.45 -0.50 -16.12
N LEU A 114 4.87 -1.70 -15.75
CA LEU A 114 4.06 -2.65 -15.00
C LEU A 114 4.06 -2.33 -13.50
N ARG A 115 2.85 -2.22 -12.93
CA ARG A 115 2.60 -2.06 -11.50
C ARG A 115 1.69 -3.18 -11.02
N VAL A 116 2.14 -3.88 -9.98
CA VAL A 116 1.42 -5.02 -9.42
C VAL A 116 0.96 -4.66 -8.01
N PHE A 117 -0.32 -4.85 -7.73
CA PHE A 117 -0.95 -4.58 -6.46
C PHE A 117 -1.53 -5.86 -5.87
N THR A 118 -1.22 -6.11 -4.60
CA THR A 118 -1.78 -7.23 -3.86
C THR A 118 -2.95 -6.78 -2.99
N ARG A 119 -3.68 -7.75 -2.41
CA ARG A 119 -4.68 -7.47 -1.37
C ARG A 119 -4.10 -6.66 -0.19
N TRP A 120 -2.83 -6.87 0.15
CA TRP A 120 -2.16 -6.12 1.20
C TRP A 120 -2.00 -4.64 0.86
N ASP A 121 -1.76 -4.33 -0.42
CA ASP A 121 -1.56 -2.97 -0.91
C ASP A 121 -2.87 -2.19 -1.04
N LEU A 122 -3.95 -2.87 -1.40
CA LEU A 122 -5.26 -2.29 -1.69
C LEU A 122 -6.21 -2.29 -0.48
N GLY A 123 -5.96 -3.15 0.50
CA GLY A 123 -6.82 -3.33 1.68
C GLY A 123 -8.09 -4.15 1.44
N VAL A 124 -8.48 -4.33 0.18
CA VAL A 124 -9.67 -5.08 -0.28
C VAL A 124 -9.27 -6.13 -1.33
N ASP A 125 -10.21 -6.99 -1.77
CA ASP A 125 -9.94 -7.94 -2.86
C ASP A 125 -9.57 -7.16 -4.15
N PRO A 126 -8.42 -7.44 -4.80
CA PRO A 126 -8.05 -6.84 -6.07
C PRO A 126 -9.14 -6.89 -7.16
N LEU A 127 -10.02 -7.91 -7.13
CA LEU A 127 -11.14 -8.00 -8.07
C LEU A 127 -12.17 -6.87 -7.86
N GLU A 128 -12.48 -6.54 -6.60
CA GLU A 128 -13.40 -5.43 -6.28
C GLU A 128 -12.84 -4.09 -6.77
N VAL A 129 -11.51 -3.93 -6.71
CA VAL A 129 -10.83 -2.74 -7.26
C VAL A 129 -10.92 -2.72 -8.77
N LEU A 130 -10.70 -3.85 -9.46
CA LEU A 130 -10.85 -3.94 -10.91
C LEU A 130 -12.28 -3.57 -11.34
N ASP A 131 -13.29 -4.08 -10.64
CA ASP A 131 -14.70 -3.78 -10.92
C ASP A 131 -14.99 -2.28 -10.77
N ALA A 132 -14.47 -1.66 -9.71
CA ALA A 132 -14.61 -0.21 -9.48
C ALA A 132 -13.87 0.62 -10.54
N LEU A 133 -12.66 0.22 -10.94
CA LEU A 133 -11.93 0.86 -12.03
C LEU A 133 -12.68 0.74 -13.35
N THR A 134 -13.23 -0.43 -13.65
CA THR A 134 -14.03 -0.69 -14.86
C THR A 134 -15.32 0.13 -14.86
N ALA A 135 -16.03 0.20 -13.75
CA ALA A 135 -17.22 1.03 -13.58
C ALA A 135 -16.90 2.52 -13.72
N ALA A 136 -15.72 2.95 -13.27
CA ALA A 136 -15.22 4.30 -13.51
C ALA A 136 -14.80 4.52 -14.97
N GLY A 137 -14.77 3.49 -15.83
CA GLY A 137 -14.45 3.55 -17.26
C GLY A 137 -12.98 3.28 -17.61
N TYR A 138 -12.18 2.76 -16.68
CA TYR A 138 -10.85 2.23 -16.97
C TYR A 138 -11.03 0.81 -17.49
N SER A 139 -10.94 0.62 -18.80
CA SER A 139 -11.16 -0.69 -19.41
C SER A 139 -9.85 -1.44 -19.60
N ALA A 140 -9.82 -2.69 -19.14
CA ALA A 140 -8.86 -3.68 -19.61
C ALA A 140 -9.07 -3.96 -21.11
N PRO A 141 -8.03 -4.00 -21.95
CA PRO A 141 -8.15 -4.61 -23.27
C PRO A 141 -8.51 -6.09 -23.08
N ARG A 142 -9.58 -6.55 -23.74
CA ARG A 142 -9.88 -7.98 -23.82
C ARG A 142 -8.84 -8.63 -24.73
N HIS A 143 -8.04 -9.55 -24.19
CA HIS A 143 -7.32 -10.56 -24.96
C HIS A 143 -7.91 -11.92 -24.66
#